data_AF-S2ZNA9-F1
#
_entry.id   AF-S2ZNA9-F1
#
_cell.length_a   1.000
_cell.length_b   1.000
_cell.length_c   1.000
_cell.angle_alpha   90.00
_cell.angle_beta   90.00
_cell.angle_gamma   90.00
#
_symmetry.space_group_name_H-M   'P 1'
#
loop_
_entity.id
_entity.type
_entity.pdbx_description
1 polymer ?
#
loop_
_entity_poly.entity_id
_entity_poly.type
_entity_poly.pdbx_seq_one_letter_code
_entity_poly.pdbx_strand_id
1 'polypeptide(L)'
;MAKPDTSAYRTFDQITDRLDDIVSQVRGKDISLEHSLDLFDEAIALGSKAVEMVDTTEFTPEEEARLIDSKKTPEAPANSGKKPGDTQVDTQVDDASQESAASTESAEL
;
A
#
# COMPACT_ATOMS: atom_id res chain seq x y z
N MET A 1 -13.83 4.33 -19.82
CA MET A 1 -12.93 3.17 -19.90
C MET A 1 -13.59 1.96 -19.25
N ALA A 2 -13.55 0.80 -19.90
CA ALA A 2 -13.95 -0.44 -19.26
C ALA A 2 -12.87 -0.82 -18.24
N LYS A 3 -13.26 -1.36 -17.06
CA LYS A 3 -12.27 -1.84 -16.09
C LYS A 3 -11.52 -3.03 -16.70
N PRO A 4 -10.18 -3.07 -16.64
CA PRO A 4 -9.43 -4.23 -17.09
C PRO A 4 -9.80 -5.45 -16.24
N ASP A 5 -10.09 -6.57 -16.91
CA ASP A 5 -10.41 -7.82 -16.22
C ASP A 5 -9.10 -8.56 -15.86
N THR A 6 -8.76 -8.52 -14.57
CA THR A 6 -7.58 -9.21 -14.04
C THR A 6 -7.89 -10.59 -13.46
N SER A 7 -9.14 -11.06 -13.54
CA SER A 7 -9.59 -12.31 -12.90
C SER A 7 -8.91 -13.58 -13.44
N ALA A 8 -8.41 -13.52 -14.68
CA ALA A 8 -7.69 -14.61 -15.35
C ALA A 8 -6.34 -14.95 -14.69
N TYR A 9 -5.66 -13.97 -14.07
CA TYR A 9 -4.32 -14.14 -13.51
C TYR A 9 -4.39 -14.65 -12.07
N ARG A 10 -4.12 -15.94 -11.85
CA ARG A 10 -4.28 -16.60 -10.55
C ARG A 10 -2.99 -16.63 -9.73
N THR A 11 -1.84 -16.55 -10.39
CA THR A 11 -0.53 -16.65 -9.75
C THR A 11 0.29 -15.39 -10.01
N PHE A 12 1.29 -15.16 -9.15
CA PHE A 12 2.23 -14.05 -9.31
C PHE A 12 2.98 -14.12 -10.64
N ASP A 13 3.47 -15.30 -11.03
CA ASP A 13 4.18 -15.50 -12.30
C ASP A 13 3.33 -15.12 -13.53
N GLN A 14 2.03 -15.43 -13.51
CA GLN A 14 1.12 -15.05 -14.60
C GLN A 14 0.95 -13.52 -14.69
N ILE A 15 0.98 -12.84 -13.55
CA ILE A 15 0.92 -11.38 -13.50
C ILE A 15 2.23 -10.79 -14.04
N THR A 16 3.38 -11.33 -13.65
CA THR A 16 4.68 -10.84 -14.15
C THR A 16 4.86 -11.06 -15.65
N ASP A 17 4.48 -12.23 -16.16
CA ASP A 17 4.53 -12.53 -17.59
C ASP A 17 3.66 -11.53 -18.38
N ARG A 18 2.48 -11.21 -17.86
CA ARG A 18 1.61 -10.22 -18.51
C ARG A 18 2.18 -8.81 -18.47
N LEU A 19 2.78 -8.40 -17.36
CA LEU A 19 3.44 -7.09 -17.25
C LEU A 19 4.59 -6.96 -18.25
N ASP A 20 5.37 -8.02 -18.45
CA ASP A 20 6.45 -8.04 -19.44
C ASP A 20 5.92 -7.94 -20.88
N ASP A 21 4.82 -8.65 -21.18
CA ASP A 21 4.12 -8.53 -22.46
C ASP A 21 3.60 -7.11 -22.72
N ILE A 22 3.05 -6.45 -21.69
CA ILE A 22 2.60 -5.06 -21.77
C ILE A 22 3.80 -4.13 -22.05
N VAL A 23 4.93 -4.32 -21.35
CA VAL A 23 6.16 -3.54 -21.59
C VAL A 23 6.65 -3.70 -23.03
N SER A 24 6.63 -4.92 -23.55
CA SER A 24 7.00 -5.20 -24.94
C SER A 24 6.09 -4.46 -25.94
N GLN A 25 4.78 -4.48 -25.71
CA GLN A 25 3.79 -3.80 -26.57
C GLN A 25 3.93 -2.28 -26.54
N VAL A 26 4.06 -1.66 -25.36
CA VAL A 26 4.19 -0.19 -25.22
C VAL A 26 5.50 0.33 -25.82
N ARG A 27 6.54 -0.50 -25.88
CA ARG A 27 7.80 -0.17 -26.58
C ARG A 27 7.69 -0.23 -28.11
N GLY A 28 6.64 -0.87 -28.64
CA GLY A 28 6.36 -0.92 -30.06
C GLY A 28 6.06 0.47 -30.62
N LYS A 29 6.50 0.75 -31.85
CA LYS A 29 6.22 2.04 -32.52
C LYS A 29 4.85 2.10 -33.19
N ASP A 30 4.18 0.95 -33.29
CA ASP A 30 2.91 0.77 -34.00
C ASP A 30 1.69 0.83 -33.08
N ILE A 31 1.90 1.12 -31.79
CA ILE A 31 0.83 1.29 -30.81
C ILE A 31 0.38 2.75 -30.74
N SER A 32 -0.93 2.98 -30.69
CA SER A 32 -1.47 4.32 -30.48
C SER A 32 -1.32 4.74 -29.02
N LEU A 33 -1.36 6.06 -28.76
CA LEU A 33 -1.35 6.57 -27.39
C LEU A 33 -2.54 6.04 -26.59
N GLU A 34 -3.74 6.01 -27.18
CA GLU A 34 -4.94 5.51 -26.51
C GLU A 34 -4.78 4.04 -26.08
N HIS A 35 -4.26 3.19 -26.97
CA HIS A 35 -3.97 1.79 -26.60
C HIS A 35 -2.87 1.68 -25.54
N SER A 36 -1.87 2.56 -25.58
CA SER A 36 -0.83 2.58 -24.54
C SER A 36 -1.40 2.95 -23.17
N LEU A 37 -2.39 3.86 -23.13
CA LEU A 37 -3.08 4.25 -21.89
C LEU A 37 -3.97 3.12 -21.37
N ASP A 38 -4.67 2.40 -22.25
CA ASP A 38 -5.47 1.24 -21.86
C ASP A 38 -4.57 0.12 -21.25
N LEU A 39 -3.41 -0.14 -21.85
CA LEU A 39 -2.42 -1.09 -21.32
C LEU A 39 -1.82 -0.62 -19.98
N PHE A 40 -1.67 0.69 -19.78
CA PHE A 40 -1.19 1.23 -18.52
C PHE A 40 -2.23 1.05 -17.40
N ASP A 41 -3.51 1.27 -17.67
CA ASP A 41 -4.59 0.99 -16.72
C ASP A 41 -4.65 -0.51 -16.38
N GLU A 42 -4.44 -1.39 -17.36
CA GLU A 42 -4.30 -2.84 -17.13
C GLU A 42 -3.12 -3.15 -16.19
N ALA A 43 -1.96 -2.55 -16.44
CA ALA A 43 -0.77 -2.73 -15.60
C ALA A 43 -0.98 -2.26 -14.15
N ILE A 44 -1.69 -1.14 -13.94
CA ILE A 44 -2.07 -0.66 -12.60
C ILE A 44 -2.92 -1.71 -11.89
N ALA A 45 -3.95 -2.24 -12.55
CA ALA A 45 -4.84 -3.22 -11.96
C ALA A 45 -4.11 -4.54 -11.63
N LEU A 46 -3.19 -4.97 -12.49
CA LEU A 46 -2.32 -6.12 -12.25
C LEU A 46 -1.37 -5.90 -11.08
N GLY A 47 -0.77 -4.71 -10.99
CA GLY A 47 0.09 -4.33 -9.86
C GLY A 47 -0.66 -4.32 -8.53
N SER A 48 -1.86 -3.75 -8.48
CA SER A 48 -2.71 -3.78 -7.27
C SER A 48 -3.01 -5.22 -6.84
N LYS A 49 -3.35 -6.09 -7.79
CA LYS A 49 -3.62 -7.50 -7.52
C LYS A 49 -2.38 -8.26 -7.04
N ALA A 50 -1.20 -7.98 -7.59
CA ALA A 50 0.04 -8.59 -7.15
C ALA A 50 0.38 -8.20 -5.71
N VAL A 51 0.17 -6.93 -5.34
CA VAL A 51 0.33 -6.46 -3.95
C VAL A 51 -0.64 -7.19 -3.01
N GLU A 52 -1.92 -7.29 -3.38
CA GLU A 52 -2.91 -8.05 -2.60
C GLU A 52 -2.49 -9.52 -2.41
N MET A 53 -1.91 -10.14 -3.43
CA MET A 53 -1.49 -11.55 -3.41
C MET A 53 -0.23 -11.79 -2.56
N VAL A 54 0.64 -10.79 -2.41
CA VAL A 54 1.78 -10.84 -1.49
C VAL A 54 1.34 -10.59 -0.04
N ASP A 55 0.30 -9.78 0.15
CA ASP A 55 -0.30 -9.53 1.47
C ASP A 55 -1.15 -10.71 1.97
N THR A 56 -1.64 -11.59 1.09
CA THR A 56 -2.28 -12.84 1.50
C THR A 56 -1.23 -13.81 2.06
N THR A 57 -1.35 -14.09 3.35
CA THR A 57 -0.50 -15.05 4.06
C THR A 57 -0.78 -16.47 3.55
N GLU A 58 0.19 -17.05 2.85
CA GLU A 58 0.20 -18.47 2.49
C GLU A 58 0.56 -19.30 3.72
N PHE A 59 -0.44 -19.64 4.54
CA PHE A 59 -0.26 -20.52 5.68
C PHE A 59 -0.06 -21.96 5.20
N THR A 60 0.86 -22.69 5.83
CA THR A 60 0.85 -24.15 5.69
C THR A 60 -0.43 -24.72 6.31
N PRO A 61 -0.92 -25.90 5.87
CA PRO A 61 -2.13 -26.51 6.44
C PRO A 61 -2.07 -26.68 7.96
N GLU A 62 -0.87 -26.87 8.52
CA GLU A 62 -0.65 -26.95 9.97
C GLU A 62 -0.82 -25.59 10.66
N GLU A 63 -0.38 -24.50 10.04
CA GLU A 63 -0.53 -23.14 10.55
C GLU A 63 -1.98 -22.65 10.44
N GLU A 64 -2.68 -23.00 9.35
CA GLU A 64 -4.12 -22.77 9.22
C GLU A 64 -4.91 -23.47 10.34
N ALA A 65 -4.59 -24.73 10.63
CA ALA A 65 -5.21 -25.49 11.70
C ALA A 65 -4.98 -24.82 13.08
N ARG A 66 -3.77 -24.34 13.35
CA ARG A 66 -3.45 -23.61 14.59
C ARG A 66 -4.19 -22.28 14.70
N LEU A 67 -4.37 -21.56 13.59
CA LEU A 67 -5.10 -20.28 13.55
C LEU A 67 -6.61 -20.48 13.78
N ILE A 68 -7.19 -21.54 13.20
CA ILE A 68 -8.60 -21.91 13.42
C ILE A 68 -8.85 -22.28 14.89
N ASP A 69 -7.94 -23.06 15.49
CA ASP A 69 -8.04 -23.45 16.90
C ASP A 69 -7.92 -22.23 17.83
N SER A 70 -6.96 -21.34 17.55
CA SER A 70 -6.76 -20.09 18.30
C SER A 70 -7.97 -19.16 18.26
N LYS A 71 -8.66 -19.05 17.11
CA LYS A 71 -9.90 -18.24 16.96
C LYS A 71 -11.12 -18.82 17.68
N LYS A 72 -11.09 -20.10 18.07
CA LYS A 72 -12.22 -20.77 18.74
C LYS A 72 -12.20 -20.60 20.26
N THR A 73 -11.06 -20.22 20.83
CA THR A 73 -10.93 -19.81 22.22
C THR A 73 -11.34 -18.35 22.39
N PRO A 74 -12.45 -18.02 23.09
CA PRO A 74 -12.71 -16.64 23.45
C PRO A 74 -11.64 -16.23 24.46
N GLU A 75 -10.85 -15.21 24.12
CA GLU A 75 -9.95 -14.57 25.06
C GLU A 75 -10.76 -14.08 26.27
N ALA A 76 -10.52 -14.70 27.42
CA ALA A 76 -11.02 -14.21 28.69
C ALA A 76 -10.34 -12.87 29.02
N PRO A 77 -11.06 -11.85 29.49
CA PRO A 77 -10.46 -10.55 29.77
C PRO A 77 -9.58 -10.66 31.02
N ALA A 78 -8.26 -10.57 30.84
CA ALA A 78 -7.33 -10.37 31.95
C ALA A 78 -7.42 -8.91 32.43
N ASN A 79 -8.32 -8.66 33.37
CA ASN A 79 -8.44 -7.38 34.07
C ASN A 79 -7.49 -7.31 35.29
N SER A 80 -6.82 -6.16 35.41
CA SER A 80 -6.30 -5.51 36.64
C SER A 80 -5.00 -6.01 37.30
N GLY A 81 -3.97 -5.17 37.18
CA GLY A 81 -2.73 -5.24 37.98
C GLY A 81 -1.91 -3.93 38.02
N LYS A 82 -2.49 -2.87 38.59
CA LYS A 82 -1.86 -1.79 39.41
C LYS A 82 -0.50 -1.15 38.98
N LYS A 83 -0.55 0.16 38.61
CA LYS A 83 0.52 1.20 38.65
C LYS A 83 1.25 1.25 40.00
N PRO A 84 2.54 1.67 40.13
CA PRO A 84 2.98 3.03 39.76
C PRO A 84 4.42 3.15 39.22
N GLY A 85 4.69 4.23 38.49
CA GLY A 85 6.04 4.60 38.04
C GLY A 85 6.02 5.99 37.47
N ASP A 86 6.16 6.98 38.35
CA ASP A 86 6.47 8.36 38.00
C ASP A 86 7.78 8.41 37.21
N THR A 87 7.73 8.94 35.99
CA THR A 87 8.89 9.58 35.38
C THR A 87 8.37 10.75 34.57
N GLN A 88 8.28 11.90 35.25
CA GLN A 88 8.34 13.21 34.63
C GLN A 88 9.65 13.30 33.84
N VAL A 89 9.56 13.44 32.52
CA VAL A 89 10.61 14.13 31.76
C VAL A 89 10.01 15.46 31.35
N ASP A 90 10.48 16.48 32.06
CA ASP A 90 10.24 17.89 31.86
C ASP A 90 11.20 18.37 30.76
N THR A 91 10.73 18.58 29.54
CA THR A 91 11.32 19.47 28.51
C THR A 91 10.20 19.64 27.47
N GLN A 92 9.62 20.82 27.24
CA GLN A 92 10.32 21.98 26.73
C GLN A 92 9.46 23.22 26.98
N VAL A 93 10.09 24.19 27.61
CA VAL A 93 9.65 25.55 27.84
C VAL A 93 9.64 26.37 26.54
N ASP A 94 8.59 27.19 26.45
CA ASP A 94 8.55 28.57 25.96
C ASP A 94 8.70 28.83 24.44
N ASP A 95 7.66 29.41 23.81
CA ASP A 95 7.39 30.87 23.75
C ASP A 95 8.21 31.48 22.59
N ALA A 96 7.69 32.25 21.63
CA ALA A 96 6.49 33.04 21.52
C ALA A 96 6.25 33.29 20.02
N SER A 97 5.02 33.70 19.69
CA SER A 97 4.67 34.91 18.93
C SER A 97 5.58 35.38 17.80
N GLN A 98 5.11 35.92 16.68
CA GLN A 98 3.82 36.28 16.14
C GLN A 98 4.18 36.86 14.75
N GLU A 99 3.25 36.71 13.82
CA GLU A 99 2.88 37.72 12.83
C GLU A 99 3.92 38.35 11.87
N SER A 100 3.52 38.37 10.60
CA SER A 100 3.38 39.60 9.79
C SER A 100 4.34 39.80 8.61
N ALA A 101 3.70 40.26 7.53
CA ALA A 101 4.21 41.11 6.47
C ALA A 101 5.11 40.49 5.37
N ALA A 102 4.43 40.15 4.27
CA ALA A 102 4.53 40.87 3.00
C ALA A 102 5.93 41.29 2.49
N SER A 103 6.26 40.82 1.26
CA SER A 103 6.53 41.66 0.07
C SER A 103 7.68 41.13 -0.80
N THR A 104 7.32 40.87 -2.06
CA THR A 104 8.11 41.13 -3.29
C THR A 104 9.53 40.57 -3.40
N GLU A 105 9.65 39.44 -4.09
CA GLU A 105 10.87 39.08 -4.82
C GLU A 105 10.92 39.91 -6.12
N SER A 106 11.85 40.87 -6.14
CA SER A 106 12.17 41.69 -7.31
C SER A 106 12.78 40.84 -8.42
N ALA A 107 12.10 40.79 -9.55
CA ALA A 107 12.67 40.43 -10.83
C ALA A 107 13.55 41.57 -11.37
N GLU A 108 14.74 41.18 -11.82
CA GLU A 108 15.40 41.62 -13.06
C GLU A 108 15.53 43.14 -13.33
N LEU A 109 16.77 43.66 -13.22
CA LEU A 109 17.59 44.27 -14.30
C LEU A 109 18.80 45.03 -13.72
#